data_AF-A0A1X7U9E0-F1
#
_entry.id   AF-A0A1X7U9E0-F1
#
_cell.length_a   1.000
_cell.length_b   1.000
_cell.length_c   1.000
_cell.angle_alpha   90.00
_cell.angle_beta   90.00
_cell.angle_gamma   90.00
#
_symmetry.space_group_name_H-M   'P 1'
#
loop_
_entity.id
_entity.type
_entity.pdbx_description
1 polymer ?
#
loop_
_entity_poly.entity_id
_entity_poly.type
_entity_poly.pdbx_seq_one_letter_code
_entity_poly.pdbx_strand_id
1 'polypeptide(L)'
;MSFYKASEYRAWLLFYSLQSLSNFLPIEYIHHLSLLVSSTHILLSDSNKTDDLELVDQMLLAFYQSAGDLYSTNVYTANMHSLAHIVGLVKLWGPLWAYLMFGFENINGYLGTTFHGTNKITSQMTFFIQSLPDKLHQLSATELTRTKVYINTTLTKQKKSMHKISDGCMLLEKCLCIS
;
A
#
# COMPACT_ATOMS: atom_id res chain seq x y z
N MET A 1 16.24 11.82 2.16
CA MET A 1 15.27 11.57 3.26
C MET A 1 15.20 10.06 3.50
N SER A 2 15.87 9.51 4.52
CA SER A 2 15.86 8.04 4.76
C SER A 2 16.02 7.69 6.25
N PHE A 3 15.27 8.36 7.13
CA PHE A 3 15.32 8.07 8.58
C PHE A 3 14.07 7.36 9.10
N TYR A 4 12.95 7.36 8.36
CA TYR A 4 11.70 6.73 8.79
C TYR A 4 11.23 5.71 7.78
N LYS A 5 10.82 4.54 8.27
CA LYS A 5 10.00 3.61 7.50
C LYS A 5 8.65 4.28 7.19
N ALA A 6 8.02 3.91 6.09
CA ALA A 6 6.76 4.53 5.69
C ALA A 6 5.67 4.39 6.76
N SER A 7 5.66 3.29 7.53
CA SER A 7 4.76 3.09 8.67
C SER A 7 5.04 4.05 9.83
N GLU A 8 6.31 4.37 10.10
CA GLU A 8 6.73 5.31 11.14
C GLU A 8 6.38 6.73 10.73
N TYR A 9 6.61 7.09 9.46
CA TYR A 9 6.21 8.39 8.92
C TYR A 9 4.70 8.58 8.97
N ARG A 10 3.92 7.54 8.65
CA ARG A 10 2.46 7.56 8.80
C ARG A 10 2.04 7.81 10.24
N ALA A 11 2.62 7.09 11.21
CA ALA A 11 2.32 7.28 12.62
C ALA A 11 2.68 8.69 13.09
N TRP A 12 3.85 9.19 12.67
CA TRP A 12 4.27 10.57 12.91
C TRP A 12 3.26 11.58 12.36
N LEU A 13 2.87 11.45 11.08
CA LEU A 13 1.91 12.34 10.44
C LEU A 13 0.56 12.35 11.16
N LEU A 14 0.00 11.18 11.49
CA LEU A 14 -1.36 11.09 12.03
C LEU A 14 -1.47 11.46 13.52
N PHE A 15 -0.47 11.11 14.33
CA PHE A 15 -0.58 11.23 15.80
C PHE A 15 0.26 12.35 16.38
N TYR A 16 1.45 12.61 15.80
CA TYR A 16 2.44 13.47 16.43
C TYR A 16 2.60 14.82 15.72
N SER A 17 2.37 14.91 14.41
CA SER A 17 2.74 16.07 13.60
C SER A 17 2.08 17.38 14.09
N LEU A 18 0.76 17.39 14.31
CA LEU A 18 0.02 18.57 14.74
C LEU A 18 0.44 19.05 16.13
N GLN A 19 0.56 18.14 17.11
CA GLN A 19 0.97 18.48 18.47
C GLN A 19 2.44 18.91 18.55
N SER A 20 3.28 18.27 17.75
CA SER A 20 4.72 18.57 17.75
C SER A 20 4.98 19.93 17.13
N LEU A 21 4.28 20.29 16.06
CA LEU A 21 4.53 21.51 15.28
C LEU A 21 3.73 22.72 15.78
N SER A 22 2.63 22.52 16.54
CA SER A 22 1.76 23.62 17.01
C SER A 22 2.49 24.69 17.82
N ASN A 23 3.57 24.32 18.50
CA ASN A 23 4.36 25.25 19.32
C ASN A 23 5.45 25.99 18.53
N PHE A 24 5.72 25.59 17.28
CA PHE A 24 6.84 26.10 16.49
C PHE A 24 6.39 26.79 15.20
N LEU A 25 5.23 26.44 14.65
CA LEU A 25 4.73 27.01 13.39
C LEU A 25 3.55 27.96 13.62
N PRO A 26 3.40 28.99 12.77
CA PRO A 26 2.21 29.83 12.75
C PRO A 26 0.94 29.04 12.45
N ILE A 27 -0.21 29.57 12.89
CA ILE A 27 -1.50 28.88 12.85
C ILE A 27 -1.93 28.51 11.42
N GLU A 28 -1.53 29.29 10.42
CA GLU A 28 -1.84 29.08 9.01
C GLU A 28 -1.24 27.76 8.50
N TYR A 29 0.00 27.46 8.90
CA TYR A 29 0.69 26.22 8.54
C TYR A 29 0.13 25.03 9.30
N ILE A 30 -0.30 25.22 10.55
CA ILE A 30 -0.96 24.17 11.34
C ILE A 30 -2.31 23.83 10.72
N HIS A 31 -3.09 24.83 10.33
CA HIS A 31 -4.35 24.63 9.63
C HIS A 31 -4.12 23.92 8.29
N HIS A 32 -3.12 24.34 7.52
CA HIS A 32 -2.73 23.67 6.28
C HIS A 32 -2.39 22.20 6.51
N LEU A 33 -1.52 21.89 7.48
CA LEU A 33 -1.17 20.52 7.84
C LEU A 33 -2.39 19.71 8.32
N SER A 34 -3.32 20.34 9.04
CA SER A 34 -4.51 19.66 9.55
C SER A 34 -5.42 19.14 8.42
N LEU A 35 -5.48 19.84 7.28
CA LEU A 35 -6.21 19.39 6.09
C LEU A 35 -5.64 18.06 5.59
N LEU A 36 -4.31 17.97 5.49
CA LEU A 36 -3.63 16.75 5.06
C LEU A 36 -3.80 15.60 6.05
N VAL A 37 -3.60 15.86 7.34
CA VAL A 37 -3.69 14.84 8.41
C VAL A 37 -5.11 14.26 8.46
N SER A 38 -6.12 15.11 8.45
CA SER A 38 -7.53 14.70 8.52
C SER A 38 -7.95 13.94 7.26
N SER A 39 -7.56 14.43 6.08
CA SER A 39 -7.80 13.74 4.80
C SER A 39 -7.18 12.34 4.79
N THR A 40 -5.93 12.24 5.25
CA THR A 40 -5.20 10.98 5.33
C THR A 40 -5.86 10.01 6.31
N HIS A 41 -6.31 10.50 7.47
CA HIS A 41 -7.03 9.69 8.46
C HIS A 41 -8.32 9.08 7.89
N ILE A 42 -9.11 9.89 7.17
CA ILE A 42 -10.35 9.42 6.53
C ILE A 42 -10.02 8.39 5.44
N LEU A 43 -9.10 8.70 4.52
CA LEU A 43 -8.75 7.78 3.41
C LEU A 43 -8.25 6.40 3.86
N LEU A 44 -7.66 6.35 5.04
CA LEU A 44 -7.12 5.12 5.64
C LEU A 44 -8.14 4.33 6.46
N SER A 45 -9.34 4.87 6.66
CA SER A 45 -10.42 4.18 7.37
C SER A 45 -11.05 3.10 6.49
N ASP A 46 -11.53 2.02 7.11
CA ASP A 46 -12.09 0.86 6.38
C ASP A 46 -13.52 1.09 5.87
N SER A 47 -14.22 2.11 6.39
CA SER A 47 -15.61 2.40 6.07
C SER A 47 -15.75 3.82 5.50
N ASN A 48 -15.21 4.06 4.31
CA ASN A 48 -15.29 5.37 3.67
C ASN A 48 -16.65 5.54 3.02
N LYS A 49 -17.52 6.35 3.63
CA LYS A 49 -18.80 6.73 3.01
C LYS A 49 -18.54 7.70 1.86
N THR A 50 -19.44 7.74 0.89
CA THR A 50 -19.34 8.66 -0.26
C THR A 50 -19.21 10.11 0.18
N ASP A 51 -19.99 10.51 1.19
CA ASP A 51 -19.98 11.87 1.75
C ASP A 51 -18.61 12.23 2.38
N ASP A 52 -17.97 11.26 3.05
CA ASP A 52 -16.63 11.44 3.64
C ASP A 52 -15.58 11.66 2.54
N LEU A 53 -15.72 10.98 1.40
CA LEU A 53 -14.82 11.14 0.26
C LEU A 53 -14.97 12.50 -0.44
N GLU A 54 -16.18 13.05 -0.51
CA GLU A 54 -16.39 14.41 -1.03
C GLU A 54 -15.76 15.47 -0.13
N LEU A 55 -15.88 15.29 1.20
CA LEU A 55 -15.20 16.15 2.16
C LEU A 55 -13.67 16.09 1.99
N VAL A 56 -13.10 14.88 1.88
CA VAL A 56 -11.66 14.70 1.65
C VAL A 56 -11.21 15.38 0.36
N ASP A 57 -11.98 15.28 -0.72
CA ASP A 57 -11.66 15.90 -2.00
C ASP A 57 -11.53 17.42 -1.85
N GLN A 58 -12.48 18.05 -1.15
CA GLN A 58 -12.45 19.48 -0.85
C GLN A 58 -11.26 19.87 0.03
N MET A 59 -10.95 19.08 1.04
CA MET A 59 -9.82 19.33 1.95
C MET A 59 -8.47 19.25 1.23
N LEU A 60 -8.28 18.25 0.36
CA LEU A 60 -7.05 18.09 -0.42
C LEU A 60 -6.92 19.14 -1.52
N LEU A 61 -8.03 19.57 -2.13
CA LEU A 61 -8.02 20.68 -3.08
C LEU A 61 -7.64 21.99 -2.39
N ALA A 62 -8.19 22.27 -1.21
CA ALA A 62 -7.82 23.44 -0.41
C ALA A 62 -6.34 23.39 0.02
N PHE A 63 -5.85 22.22 0.42
CA PHE A 63 -4.44 21.98 0.72
C PHE A 63 -3.54 22.27 -0.49
N TYR A 64 -3.92 21.79 -1.67
CA TYR A 64 -3.20 22.03 -2.92
C TYR A 64 -3.17 23.52 -3.29
N GLN A 65 -4.32 24.19 -3.28
CA GLN A 65 -4.43 25.60 -3.69
C GLN A 65 -3.62 26.53 -2.79
N SER A 66 -3.65 26.32 -1.48
CA SER A 66 -2.95 27.18 -0.50
C SER A 66 -1.46 26.89 -0.35
N ALA A 67 -0.94 25.79 -0.90
CA ALA A 67 0.46 25.42 -0.74
C ALA A 67 1.44 26.39 -1.43
N GLY A 68 1.06 26.93 -2.58
CA GLY A 68 1.90 27.89 -3.31
C GLY A 68 2.16 29.17 -2.50
N ASP A 69 1.13 29.67 -1.84
CA ASP A 69 1.19 30.89 -1.03
C ASP A 69 1.96 30.68 0.28
N LEU A 70 1.86 29.49 0.89
CA LEU A 70 2.53 29.18 2.16
C LEU A 70 4.00 28.80 2.01
N TYR A 71 4.39 28.10 0.94
CA TYR A 71 5.74 27.53 0.84
C TYR A 71 6.56 27.97 -0.37
N SER A 72 5.91 28.45 -1.43
CA SER A 72 6.42 28.81 -2.77
C SER A 72 5.77 27.99 -3.90
N THR A 73 5.79 28.53 -5.11
CA THR A 73 5.28 27.88 -6.33
C THR A 73 6.02 26.60 -6.73
N ASN A 74 7.21 26.34 -6.18
CA ASN A 74 8.00 25.14 -6.47
C ASN A 74 7.44 23.86 -5.82
N VAL A 75 6.43 23.98 -4.94
CA VAL A 75 5.83 22.82 -4.25
C VAL A 75 4.89 22.00 -5.13
N TYR A 76 4.47 22.54 -6.27
CA TYR A 76 3.60 21.88 -7.24
C TYR A 76 4.34 20.80 -8.06
N THR A 77 4.78 19.77 -7.35
CA THR A 77 5.40 18.57 -7.91
C THR A 77 4.35 17.55 -8.32
N ALA A 78 4.75 16.51 -9.06
CA ALA A 78 3.87 15.40 -9.42
C ALA A 78 3.18 14.77 -8.20
N ASN A 79 3.90 14.61 -7.08
CA ASN A 79 3.34 14.06 -5.84
C ASN A 79 2.25 14.96 -5.24
N MET A 80 2.44 16.28 -5.30
CA MET A 80 1.45 17.26 -4.84
C MET A 80 0.19 17.22 -5.69
N HIS A 81 0.34 17.05 -7.01
CA HIS A 81 -0.77 16.89 -7.94
C HIS A 81 -1.51 15.54 -7.74
N SER A 82 -0.77 14.44 -7.53
CA SER A 82 -1.37 13.14 -7.24
C SER A 82 -2.19 13.16 -5.95
N LEU A 83 -1.75 13.92 -4.94
CA LEU A 83 -2.49 14.09 -3.70
C LEU A 83 -3.88 14.71 -3.95
N ALA A 84 -3.98 15.72 -4.82
CA ALA A 84 -5.25 16.35 -5.17
C ALA A 84 -6.24 15.41 -5.90
N HIS A 85 -5.75 14.34 -6.53
CA HIS A 85 -6.57 13.39 -7.29
C HIS A 85 -6.77 12.03 -6.59
N ILE A 86 -6.28 11.90 -5.36
CA ILE A 86 -6.25 10.61 -4.66
C ILE A 86 -7.66 10.04 -4.38
N VAL A 87 -8.66 10.92 -4.20
CA VAL A 87 -10.05 10.50 -4.00
C VAL A 87 -10.61 9.82 -5.25
N GLY A 88 -10.28 10.31 -6.44
CA GLY A 88 -10.66 9.67 -7.70
C GLY A 88 -10.06 8.27 -7.82
N LEU A 89 -8.81 8.11 -7.39
CA LEU A 89 -8.15 6.80 -7.34
C LEU A 89 -8.83 5.87 -6.32
N VAL A 90 -9.20 6.37 -5.14
CA VAL A 90 -9.89 5.56 -4.12
C VAL A 90 -11.29 5.14 -4.58
N LYS A 91 -12.02 6.00 -5.29
CA LYS A 91 -13.32 5.66 -5.89
C LYS A 91 -13.20 4.56 -6.96
N LEU A 92 -12.10 4.52 -7.71
CA LEU A 92 -11.89 3.55 -8.79
C LEU A 92 -11.26 2.23 -8.32
N TRP A 93 -10.31 2.29 -7.38
CA TRP A 93 -9.48 1.14 -6.98
C TRP A 93 -9.76 0.63 -5.57
N GLY A 94 -10.60 1.32 -4.80
CA GLY A 94 -10.90 0.99 -3.41
C GLY A 94 -10.04 1.75 -2.39
N PRO A 95 -10.14 1.42 -1.09
CA PRO A 95 -9.55 2.21 0.00
C PRO A 95 -8.04 2.30 -0.11
N LEU A 96 -7.49 3.44 0.35
CA LEU A 96 -6.11 3.82 0.08
C LEU A 96 -5.09 2.80 0.60
N TRP A 97 -5.37 2.09 1.70
CA TRP A 97 -4.49 1.06 2.25
C TRP A 97 -4.27 -0.13 1.30
N ALA A 98 -5.19 -0.40 0.38
CA ALA A 98 -5.08 -1.50 -0.58
C ALA A 98 -4.07 -1.19 -1.70
N TYR A 99 -3.84 0.10 -1.98
CA TYR A 99 -2.96 0.56 -3.06
C TYR A 99 -1.68 1.24 -2.56
N LEU A 100 -1.64 1.73 -1.31
CA LEU A 100 -0.41 2.27 -0.77
C LEU A 100 0.67 1.20 -0.72
N MET A 101 1.85 1.57 -1.19
CA MET A 101 3.01 0.71 -1.42
C MET A 101 3.49 -0.05 -0.17
N PHE A 102 2.90 0.18 1.01
CA PHE A 102 3.14 -0.55 2.25
C PHE A 102 3.09 -2.08 2.09
N GLY A 103 2.12 -2.61 1.35
CA GLY A 103 2.04 -4.05 1.11
C GLY A 103 3.27 -4.56 0.35
N PHE A 104 3.69 -3.81 -0.67
CA PHE A 104 4.89 -4.10 -1.44
C PHE A 104 6.18 -3.93 -0.62
N GLU A 105 6.28 -2.89 0.22
CA GLU A 105 7.43 -2.68 1.09
C GLU A 105 7.57 -3.79 2.13
N ASN A 106 6.46 -4.24 2.72
CA ASN A 106 6.45 -5.35 3.67
C ASN A 106 6.90 -6.66 2.99
N ILE A 107 6.38 -6.93 1.79
CA ILE A 107 6.80 -8.09 1.00
C ILE A 107 8.28 -7.97 0.58
N ASN A 108 8.73 -6.81 0.13
CA ASN A 108 10.13 -6.58 -0.23
C ASN A 108 11.06 -6.77 0.96
N GLY A 109 10.67 -6.29 2.15
CA GLY A 109 11.41 -6.52 3.40
C GLY A 109 11.47 -8.00 3.76
N TYR A 110 10.34 -8.70 3.68
CA TYR A 110 10.28 -10.16 3.91
C TYR A 110 11.12 -10.94 2.90
N LEU A 111 11.05 -10.60 1.61
CA LEU A 111 11.84 -11.26 0.57
C LEU A 111 13.34 -11.01 0.77
N GLY A 112 13.72 -9.78 1.15
CA GLY A 112 15.09 -9.41 1.44
C GLY A 112 15.69 -10.15 2.64
N THR A 113 14.90 -10.47 3.67
CA THR A 113 15.35 -11.27 4.81
C THR A 113 15.26 -12.78 4.57
N THR A 114 14.38 -13.21 3.65
CA THR A 114 14.18 -14.64 3.37
C THR A 114 15.22 -15.19 2.40
N PHE A 115 15.61 -14.40 1.40
CA PHE A 115 16.54 -14.84 0.35
C PHE A 115 17.84 -14.05 0.43
N HIS A 116 18.90 -14.70 0.89
CA HIS A 116 20.24 -14.11 0.98
C HIS A 116 21.21 -14.82 0.01
N GLY A 117 22.03 -14.02 -0.70
CA GLY A 117 23.12 -14.50 -1.55
C GLY A 117 22.98 -14.15 -3.04
N THR A 118 24.11 -13.85 -3.69
CA THR A 118 24.18 -13.30 -5.07
C THR A 118 23.82 -14.31 -6.17
N ASN A 119 23.64 -15.60 -5.84
CA ASN A 119 23.43 -16.66 -6.82
C ASN A 119 22.05 -17.32 -6.70
N LYS A 120 21.32 -17.38 -7.83
CA LYS A 120 20.08 -18.16 -8.03
C LYS A 120 18.88 -17.79 -7.13
N ILE A 121 18.74 -16.51 -6.76
CA ILE A 121 17.56 -16.00 -6.03
C ILE A 121 16.26 -16.38 -6.75
N THR A 122 16.22 -16.29 -8.08
CA THR A 122 15.05 -16.69 -8.89
C THR A 122 14.68 -18.16 -8.71
N SER A 123 15.66 -19.06 -8.60
CA SER A 123 15.42 -20.47 -8.33
C SER A 123 14.92 -20.72 -6.91
N GLN A 124 15.44 -19.97 -5.92
CA GLN A 124 14.98 -20.05 -4.53
C GLN A 124 13.53 -19.55 -4.39
N MET A 125 13.20 -18.43 -5.03
CA MET A 125 11.82 -17.91 -5.09
C MET A 125 10.88 -18.87 -5.81
N THR A 126 11.31 -19.46 -6.93
CA THR A 126 10.52 -20.43 -7.70
C THR A 126 10.22 -21.67 -6.86
N PHE A 127 11.24 -22.23 -6.19
CA PHE A 127 11.07 -23.38 -5.31
C PHE A 127 10.14 -23.06 -4.13
N PHE A 128 10.31 -21.88 -3.50
CA PHE A 128 9.43 -21.43 -2.43
C PHE A 128 7.97 -21.37 -2.90
N ILE A 129 7.70 -20.73 -4.04
CA ILE A 129 6.35 -20.61 -4.62
C ILE A 129 5.76 -22.00 -4.95
N GLN A 130 6.57 -22.90 -5.50
CA GLN A 130 6.14 -24.27 -5.80
C GLN A 130 5.86 -25.10 -4.53
N SER A 131 6.56 -24.83 -3.43
CA SER A 131 6.37 -25.52 -2.14
C SER A 131 5.27 -24.93 -1.25
N LEU A 132 4.74 -23.74 -1.58
CA LEU A 132 3.68 -23.07 -0.82
C LEU A 132 2.41 -23.92 -0.66
N PRO A 133 1.89 -24.62 -1.69
CA PRO A 133 0.71 -25.47 -1.55
C PRO A 133 0.88 -26.57 -0.49
N ASP A 134 2.03 -27.22 -0.48
CA ASP A 134 2.31 -28.31 0.46
C ASP A 134 2.49 -27.80 1.89
N LYS A 135 3.18 -26.66 2.06
CA LYS A 135 3.28 -25.99 3.36
C LYS A 135 1.93 -25.50 3.88
N LEU A 136 1.08 -24.95 3.01
CA LEU A 136 -0.27 -24.53 3.37
C LEU A 136 -1.13 -25.71 3.79
N HIS A 137 -1.03 -26.86 3.10
CA HIS A 137 -1.69 -28.09 3.52
C HIS A 137 -1.22 -28.57 4.89
N GLN A 138 0.10 -28.57 5.15
CA GLN A 138 0.66 -28.96 6.45
C GLN A 138 0.21 -28.03 7.59
N LEU A 139 0.28 -26.71 7.40
CA LEU A 139 -0.15 -25.71 8.39
C LEU A 139 -1.67 -25.73 8.61
N SER A 140 -2.44 -26.06 7.58
CA SER A 140 -3.89 -26.18 7.68
C SER A 140 -4.32 -27.31 8.62
N ALA A 141 -3.50 -28.33 8.88
CA ALA A 141 -3.86 -29.46 9.73
C ALA A 141 -4.22 -29.02 11.17
N THR A 142 -3.54 -27.98 11.68
CA THR A 142 -3.69 -27.39 13.02
C THR A 142 -4.74 -26.27 13.12
N GLU A 143 -5.36 -25.87 12.01
CA GLU A 143 -6.24 -24.70 11.93
C GLU A 143 -7.75 -25.03 12.05
N LEU A 144 -8.56 -23.99 12.26
CA LEU A 144 -10.03 -24.08 12.38
C LEU A 144 -10.70 -24.54 11.07
N THR A 145 -11.84 -25.25 11.15
CA THR A 145 -12.55 -25.84 10.00
C THR A 145 -12.86 -24.83 8.88
N ARG A 146 -13.20 -23.58 9.23
CA ARG A 146 -13.48 -22.51 8.27
C ARG A 146 -12.25 -22.11 7.45
N THR A 147 -11.08 -22.07 8.10
CA THR A 147 -9.79 -21.77 7.46
C THR A 147 -9.36 -22.92 6.55
N LYS A 148 -9.57 -24.18 6.96
CA LYS A 148 -9.33 -25.38 6.15
C LYS A 148 -10.14 -25.37 4.84
N VAL A 149 -11.42 -25.00 4.90
CA VAL A 149 -12.29 -24.89 3.71
C VAL A 149 -11.82 -23.79 2.77
N TYR A 150 -11.43 -22.62 3.31
CA TYR A 150 -10.92 -21.51 2.51
C TYR A 150 -9.58 -21.85 1.81
N ILE A 151 -8.65 -22.49 2.53
CA ILE A 151 -7.37 -22.95 1.99
C ILE A 151 -7.60 -23.96 0.86
N ASN A 152 -8.43 -24.99 1.10
CA ASN A 152 -8.73 -26.00 0.08
C ASN A 152 -9.41 -25.39 -1.16
N THR A 153 -10.30 -24.41 -0.98
CA THR A 153 -10.96 -23.71 -2.09
C THR A 153 -9.98 -22.84 -2.88
N THR A 154 -9.00 -22.25 -2.21
CA THR A 154 -7.96 -21.41 -2.84
C THR A 154 -6.95 -22.26 -3.62
N LEU A 155 -6.52 -23.40 -3.06
CA LEU A 155 -5.59 -24.34 -3.69
C LEU A 155 -6.21 -25.03 -4.92
N THR A 156 -7.49 -25.42 -4.85
CA THR A 156 -8.20 -26.03 -5.98
C THR A 156 -8.45 -25.05 -7.14
N LYS A 157 -8.63 -23.75 -6.86
CA LYS A 157 -8.72 -22.70 -7.89
C LYS A 157 -7.37 -22.30 -8.51
N GLN A 158 -6.25 -22.68 -7.91
CA GLN A 158 -4.88 -22.39 -8.38
C GLN A 158 -4.19 -23.60 -9.02
N LYS A 159 -4.91 -24.40 -9.83
CA LYS A 159 -4.24 -25.35 -10.72
C LYS A 159 -3.53 -24.56 -11.84
N LYS A 160 -2.33 -24.04 -11.56
CA LYS A 160 -1.50 -23.32 -12.53
C LYS A 160 -0.59 -24.31 -13.26
N SER A 161 -0.75 -24.41 -14.56
CA SER A 161 0.20 -25.07 -15.44
C SER A 161 1.39 -24.14 -15.67
N MET A 162 2.60 -24.65 -15.46
CA MET A 162 3.84 -23.88 -15.65
C MET A 162 4.39 -24.21 -17.04
N HIS A 163 4.34 -23.25 -17.95
CA HIS A 163 4.78 -23.47 -19.34
C HIS A 163 6.23 -23.01 -19.51
N LYS A 164 7.08 -23.92 -20.00
CA LYS A 164 8.48 -23.60 -20.33
C LYS A 164 8.48 -22.90 -21.69
N ILE A 165 8.89 -21.63 -21.72
CA ILE A 165 8.89 -20.82 -22.95
C ILE A 165 10.27 -20.85 -23.62
N SER A 166 11.36 -20.97 -22.84
CA SER A 166 12.73 -21.18 -23.34
C SER A 166 13.66 -21.70 -22.24
N ASP A 167 14.92 -21.99 -22.58
CA ASP A 167 15.94 -22.40 -21.61
C ASP A 167 16.24 -21.28 -20.60
N GLY A 168 15.63 -21.40 -19.42
CA GLY A 168 15.77 -20.48 -18.30
C GLY A 168 14.54 -19.61 -18.01
N CYS A 169 13.52 -19.58 -18.89
CA CYS A 169 12.30 -18.79 -18.71
C CYS A 169 11.06 -19.68 -18.51
N MET A 170 10.40 -19.52 -17.37
CA MET A 170 9.12 -20.18 -17.06
C MET A 170 8.03 -19.13 -16.88
N LEU A 171 6.88 -19.35 -17.50
CA LEU A 171 5.73 -18.45 -17.41
C LEU A 171 4.66 -19.08 -16.53
N LEU A 172 4.27 -18.34 -15.49
CA LEU A 172 3.17 -18.67 -14.59
C LEU A 172 1.92 -17.99 -15.14
N GLU A 173 1.01 -18.76 -15.73
CA GLU A 173 -0.26 -18.22 -16.21
C GLU A 173 -1.10 -17.66 -15.06
N LYS A 174 -1.12 -16.32 -14.98
CA LYS A 174 -2.27 -15.44 -14.75
C LYS A 174 -1.72 -14.01 -14.65
N CYS A 175 -1.47 -13.38 -15.80
CA CYS A 175 -1.64 -11.93 -15.87
C CYS A 175 -3.13 -11.68 -15.67
N LEU A 176 -3.52 -11.02 -14.57
CA LEU A 176 -4.82 -10.37 -14.52
C LEU A 176 -4.82 -9.28 -15.61
N CYS A 177 -5.29 -9.64 -16.81
CA CYS A 177 -5.85 -8.64 -17.70
C CYS A 177 -7.20 -8.26 -17.08
N ILE A 178 -7.24 -7.09 -16.43
CA ILE A 178 -8.49 -6.43 -16.08
C ILE A 178 -9.01 -5.85 -17.40
N SER A 179 -10.05 -6.47 -17.95
CA SER A 179 -10.89 -5.90 -19.01
C SER A 179 -12.07 -5.18 -18.38
#